data_AF-A0A6N6T524-F1
#
_entry.id   AF-A0A6N6T524-F1
#
_cell.length_a   1.000
_cell.length_b   1.000
_cell.length_c   1.000
_cell.angle_alpha   90.00
_cell.angle_beta   90.00
_cell.angle_gamma   90.00
#
_symmetry.space_group_name_H-M   'P 1'
#
loop_
_entity.id
_entity.type
_entity.pdbx_description
1 polymer ?
#
loop_
_entity_poly.entity_id
_entity_poly.type
_entity_poly.pdbx_seq_one_letter_code
_entity_poly.pdbx_strand_id
1 'polypeptide(L)' 'LADQIAAIVGYTGPIAYDPTKPDGTPQKLLDVSRLAGLGWRASIDLAAGLRETYAWYQGG' A
#
# COMPACT_ATOMS: atom_id res chain seq x y z
N LEU A 1 -2.19 -6.32 1.07
CA LEU A 1 -1.26 -5.42 0.33
C LEU A 1 -0.53 -6.18 -0.78
N ALA A 2 0.15 -7.30 -0.46
CA ALA A 2 0.85 -8.12 -1.45
C ALA A 2 -0.03 -8.53 -2.64
N ASP A 3 -1.27 -9.01 -2.39
CA ASP A 3 -2.19 -9.39 -3.47
C ASP A 3 -2.59 -8.22 -4.39
N GLN A 4 -2.76 -7.02 -3.83
CA GLN A 4 -3.10 -5.83 -4.62
C GLN A 4 -1.94 -5.43 -5.53
N ILE A 5 -0.71 -5.49 -5.02
CA ILE A 5 0.50 -5.24 -5.82
C ILE A 5 0.62 -6.30 -6.92
N ALA A 6 0.44 -7.59 -6.58
CA ALA A 6 0.48 -8.68 -7.55
C ALA A 6 -0.52 -8.48 -8.70
N ALA A 7 -1.76 -8.09 -8.39
CA ALA A 7 -2.77 -7.77 -9.38
C ALA A 7 -2.38 -6.57 -10.27
N ILE A 8 -1.81 -5.51 -9.68
CA ILE A 8 -1.38 -4.30 -10.42
C ILE A 8 -0.23 -4.60 -11.39
N VAL A 9 0.73 -5.43 -10.98
CA VAL A 9 1.91 -5.76 -11.82
C VAL A 9 1.68 -6.95 -12.75
N GLY A 10 0.50 -7.58 -12.71
CA GLY A 10 0.17 -8.75 -13.53
C GLY A 10 0.87 -10.04 -13.08
N TYR A 11 1.26 -10.16 -11.81
CA TYR A 11 1.86 -11.37 -11.27
C TYR A 11 0.81 -12.47 -11.05
N THR A 12 1.04 -13.64 -11.66
CA THR A 12 0.12 -14.79 -11.61
C THR A 12 0.67 -15.98 -10.81
N GLY A 13 1.87 -15.86 -10.26
CA GLY A 13 2.47 -16.90 -9.42
C GLY A 13 1.91 -16.92 -7.99
N PRO A 14 2.27 -17.94 -7.20
CA PRO A 14 1.83 -18.02 -5.80
C PRO A 14 2.59 -17.04 -4.91
N ILE A 15 1.88 -16.42 -3.95
CA ILE A 15 2.48 -15.61 -2.89
C ILE A 15 2.67 -16.51 -1.67
N ALA A 16 3.91 -16.62 -1.19
CA ALA A 16 4.26 -17.42 -0.01
C ALA A 16 4.68 -16.51 1.16
N TYR A 17 4.15 -16.81 2.34
CA TYR A 17 4.52 -16.19 3.60
C TYR A 17 5.37 -17.17 4.41
N ASP A 18 6.52 -16.70 4.91
CA ASP A 18 7.42 -17.50 5.74
C ASP A 18 7.21 -17.16 7.22
N PRO A 19 6.49 -18.00 7.98
CA PRO A 19 6.15 -17.73 9.38
C PRO A 19 7.35 -17.90 10.33
N THR A 20 8.50 -18.37 9.84
CA THR A 20 9.72 -18.47 10.67
C THR A 20 10.38 -17.10 10.88
N LYS A 21 10.03 -16.12 10.03
CA LYS A 21 10.48 -14.74 10.16
C LYS A 21 9.57 -14.01 11.15
N PRO A 22 10.12 -13.23 12.10
CA PRO A 22 9.30 -12.51 13.07
C PRO A 22 8.47 -11.42 12.39
N ASP A 23 7.20 -11.33 12.75
CA ASP A 23 6.34 -10.21 12.37
C ASP A 23 6.72 -8.94 13.15
N GLY A 24 6.46 -7.79 12.54
CA GLY A 24 6.55 -6.49 13.20
C GLY A 24 5.37 -6.24 14.15
N THR A 25 5.21 -4.99 14.57
CA THR A 25 4.04 -4.60 15.39
C THR A 25 2.73 -4.84 14.63
N PRO A 26 1.71 -5.51 15.21
CA PRO A 26 0.47 -5.87 14.52
C PRO A 26 -0.31 -4.70 13.93
N GLN A 27 -0.24 -3.52 14.58
CA GLN A 27 -0.92 -2.32 14.12
C GLN A 27 -0.06 -1.09 14.39
N LYS A 28 0.20 -0.33 13.33
CA LYS A 28 0.90 0.95 13.40
C LYS A 28 0.14 1.98 12.57
N LEU A 29 -0.78 2.68 13.22
CA LEU A 29 -1.62 3.71 12.61
C LEU A 29 -1.33 5.08 13.23
N LEU A 30 -1.51 6.14 12.45
CA LEU A 30 -1.45 7.52 12.91
C LEU A 30 -2.86 8.04 13.16
N ASP A 31 -3.05 8.80 14.25
CA ASP A 31 -4.24 9.63 14.39
C ASP A 31 -4.09 10.87 13.50
N VAL A 32 -5.01 11.03 12.54
CA VAL A 32 -5.05 12.12 11.58
C VAL A 32 -6.11 13.18 11.91
N SER A 33 -6.73 13.10 13.09
CA SER A 33 -7.79 14.03 13.55
C SER A 33 -7.35 15.48 13.46
N ARG A 34 -6.10 15.80 13.85
CA ARG A 34 -5.55 17.17 13.76
C ARG A 34 -5.47 17.67 12.32
N LEU A 35 -4.99 16.86 11.39
CA LEU A 35 -4.91 17.24 9.97
C LEU A 35 -6.32 17.44 9.38
N ALA A 36 -7.24 16.54 9.70
CA ALA A 36 -8.64 16.66 9.30
C ALA A 36 -9.30 17.92 9.86
N GLY A 37 -9.01 18.30 11.11
CA GLY A 37 -9.48 19.52 11.75
C GLY A 37 -8.96 20.81 11.10
N LEU A 38 -7.81 20.73 10.43
CA LEU A 38 -7.26 21.82 9.59
C LEU A 38 -7.82 21.82 8.16
N GLY A 39 -8.79 20.96 7.86
CA GLY A 39 -9.41 20.83 6.55
C GLY A 39 -8.64 19.96 5.55
N TRP A 40 -7.51 19.38 5.94
CA TRP A 40 -6.74 18.50 5.06
C TRP A 40 -7.37 17.10 5.00
N ARG A 41 -7.44 16.53 3.79
CA ARG A 41 -7.90 15.16 3.54
C ARG A 41 -7.01 14.50 2.50
N ALA A 42 -6.65 13.24 2.72
CA ALA A 42 -6.00 12.43 1.70
C ALA A 42 -6.96 12.26 0.50
N SER A 43 -6.46 12.53 -0.70
CA SER A 43 -7.25 12.48 -1.94
C SER A 43 -6.95 11.24 -2.79
N ILE A 44 -5.83 10.56 -2.53
CA ILE A 44 -5.37 9.39 -3.28
C ILE A 44 -5.64 8.16 -2.43
N ASP A 45 -6.49 7.27 -2.93
CA ASP A 45 -6.64 5.95 -2.32
C ASP A 45 -5.43 5.06 -2.62
N LEU A 46 -5.25 4.02 -1.80
CA LEU A 46 -4.09 3.14 -1.88
C LEU A 46 -3.93 2.48 -3.26
N ALA A 47 -5.03 2.03 -3.87
CA ALA A 47 -4.97 1.31 -5.14
C ALA A 47 -4.61 2.27 -6.30
N ALA A 48 -5.16 3.49 -6.29
CA ALA A 48 -4.80 4.55 -7.23
C ALA A 48 -3.31 4.90 -7.11
N GLY A 49 -2.83 5.17 -5.90
CA GLY A 49 -1.42 5.50 -5.65
C GLY A 49 -0.46 4.37 -6.05
N LEU A 50 -0.81 3.11 -5.79
CA LEU A 50 0.00 1.96 -6.20
C LEU A 50 0.11 1.83 -7.73
N ARG A 51 -0.98 2.06 -8.47
CA ARG A 51 -0.96 2.02 -9.95
C ARG A 51 -0.11 3.12 -10.54
N GLU A 52 -0.29 4.35 -10.05
CA GLU A 52 0.50 5.51 -10.50
C GLU A 52 2.00 5.30 -10.22
N THR A 53 2.34 4.81 -9.03
CA THR A 53 3.72 4.49 -8.66
C THR A 53 4.32 3.41 -9.55
N TYR A 54 3.54 2.37 -9.90
CA TYR A 54 4.02 1.33 -10.81
C TYR A 54 4.24 1.87 -12.23
N ALA A 55 3.33 2.69 -12.74
CA ALA A 55 3.48 3.34 -14.05
C ALA A 55 4.74 4.23 -14.11
N TRP A 56 4.98 5.03 -13.07
CA TRP A 56 6.22 5.80 -12.93
C TRP A 56 7.47 4.91 -12.95
N TYR A 57 7.46 3.80 -12.20
CA TYR A 57 8.59 2.87 -12.15
C TYR A 57 8.91 2.24 -13.52
N GLN A 58 7.89 2.00 -14.34
CA GLN A 58 8.06 1.45 -15.70
C GLN A 58 8.62 2.46 -16.72
N GLY A 59 8.90 3.70 -16.30
CA GLY A 59 9.42 4.75 -17.18
C GLY A 59 8.33 5.54 -17.90
N GLY A 60 7.19 5.74 -17.24
CA GLY A 60 6.31 6.88 -17.55
C GLY A 60 7.06 8.20 -17.47
#